data_AF-A0A0G1UUX8-F1
#
_entry.id   AF-A0A0G1UUX8-F1
#
_cell.length_a   1.000
_cell.length_b   1.000
_cell.length_c   1.000
_cell.angle_alpha   90.00
_cell.angle_beta   90.00
_cell.angle_gamma   90.00
#
_symmetry.space_group_name_H-M   'P 1'
#
loop_
_entity.id
_entity.type
_entity.pdbx_description
1 polymer ?
#
loop_
_entity_poly.entity_id
_entity_poly.type
_entity_poly.pdbx_seq_one_letter_code
_entity_poly.pdbx_strand_id
1 'polypeptide(L)'
;MIYEDEIQSRSANPYGRPEKGLGPGVLVIALPIIGILGWLGIRSLGGNAEARSVNNSESPAIGWCSVDVLDDYFGMAAGQASCVCLKESSGRPKAIGTYSPNEYSIGLFQKNLKDGITEENFINNSGTEAARVLKNILERHNVDNCSTGLRGNRALLQECVNFYSTPEFNLIWAAWFHEQSGWNPWKWAMAKCDIK
;
A
#
# COMPACT_ATOMS: atom_id res chain seq x y z
N MET A 1 39.20 -14.69 -52.85
CA MET A 1 38.13 -14.12 -53.68
C MET A 1 37.26 -13.28 -52.74
N ILE A 2 37.35 -11.93 -52.87
CA ILE A 2 36.33 -10.86 -52.65
C ILE A 2 35.46 -10.96 -51.36
N TYR A 3 35.68 -10.18 -50.27
CA TYR A 3 35.31 -8.79 -49.91
C TYR A 3 33.79 -8.43 -49.87
N GLU A 4 33.39 -7.72 -48.79
CA GLU A 4 32.29 -6.71 -48.69
C GLU A 4 30.82 -7.21 -48.76
N ASP A 5 29.79 -6.58 -48.17
CA ASP A 5 29.59 -5.55 -47.15
C ASP A 5 28.07 -5.52 -46.82
N GLU A 6 27.69 -4.73 -45.80
CA GLU A 6 26.38 -4.15 -45.40
C GLU A 6 25.13 -4.31 -46.32
N ILE A 7 23.88 -4.36 -45.80
CA ILE A 7 23.06 -3.15 -45.57
C ILE A 7 21.79 -3.45 -44.72
N GLN A 8 21.52 -2.52 -43.81
CA GLN A 8 20.30 -2.22 -43.04
C GLN A 8 18.95 -2.36 -43.77
N SER A 9 17.89 -2.70 -43.02
CA SER A 9 16.68 -1.88 -43.02
C SER A 9 15.84 -2.06 -41.75
N ARG A 10 15.57 -0.95 -41.08
CA ARG A 10 14.61 -0.77 -39.99
C ARG A 10 13.18 -0.84 -40.55
N SER A 11 12.19 -1.28 -39.77
CA SER A 11 10.92 -0.54 -39.57
C SER A 11 9.92 -1.26 -38.65
N ALA A 12 9.48 -0.51 -37.63
CA ALA A 12 8.16 -0.51 -36.97
C ALA A 12 7.70 -1.67 -36.03
N ASN A 13 7.78 -1.39 -34.73
CA ASN A 13 6.73 -1.68 -33.74
C ASN A 13 5.77 -0.45 -33.69
N PRO A 14 4.66 -0.35 -32.91
CA PRO A 14 3.73 -1.31 -32.29
C PRO A 14 2.22 -0.93 -32.53
N TYR A 15 1.29 -1.73 -31.97
CA TYR A 15 -0.14 -1.44 -31.69
C TYR A 15 -1.20 -1.68 -32.79
N GLY A 16 -2.02 -2.72 -32.57
CA GLY A 16 -3.33 -2.92 -33.19
C GLY A 16 -4.30 -3.60 -32.22
N ARG A 17 -5.15 -2.81 -31.56
CA ARG A 17 -6.30 -3.25 -30.74
C ARG A 17 -7.49 -3.49 -31.69
N PRO A 18 -8.28 -4.57 -31.57
CA PRO A 18 -9.49 -4.69 -32.37
C PRO A 18 -10.65 -3.91 -31.74
N GLU A 19 -11.06 -2.84 -32.41
CA GLU A 19 -12.37 -2.20 -32.22
C GLU A 19 -13.45 -3.08 -32.85
N LYS A 20 -14.55 -3.32 -32.12
CA LYS A 20 -15.82 -3.77 -32.71
C LYS A 20 -16.83 -2.64 -32.58
N GLY A 21 -17.06 -1.94 -33.68
CA GLY A 21 -18.24 -1.11 -33.86
C GLY A 21 -19.32 -1.88 -34.61
N LEU A 22 -20.58 -1.71 -34.19
CA LEU A 22 -21.74 -1.62 -35.08
C LEU A 22 -22.90 -0.96 -34.30
N GLY A 23 -23.33 0.23 -34.73
CA GLY A 23 -24.48 0.98 -34.16
C GLY A 23 -25.82 0.50 -34.74
N PRO A 24 -26.80 1.39 -34.99
CA PRO A 24 -27.34 2.46 -34.15
C PRO A 24 -28.84 2.20 -33.83
N GLY A 25 -29.37 2.75 -32.72
CA GLY A 25 -30.80 2.68 -32.41
C GLY A 25 -31.13 3.27 -31.04
N VAL A 26 -31.82 4.40 -31.03
CA VAL A 26 -32.15 5.24 -29.87
C VAL A 26 -33.29 4.64 -29.03
N LEU A 27 -33.13 4.63 -27.69
CA LEU A 27 -34.25 4.89 -26.76
C LEU A 27 -33.73 5.46 -25.43
N VAL A 28 -33.97 6.75 -25.23
CA VAL A 28 -33.82 7.44 -23.95
C VAL A 28 -34.99 7.04 -23.06
N ILE A 29 -34.70 6.45 -21.90
CA ILE A 29 -35.64 6.44 -20.77
C ILE A 29 -34.91 7.07 -19.58
N ALA A 30 -35.16 8.35 -19.38
CA ALA A 30 -34.90 9.01 -18.12
C ALA A 30 -35.94 8.51 -17.10
N LEU A 31 -35.49 7.98 -15.96
CA LEU A 31 -36.35 7.81 -14.79
C LEU A 31 -35.83 8.69 -13.65
N PRO A 32 -36.71 9.47 -13.00
CA PRO A 32 -36.35 10.37 -11.93
C PRO A 32 -36.30 9.60 -10.59
N ILE A 33 -35.34 9.91 -9.73
CA ILE A 33 -35.50 9.71 -8.28
C ILE A 33 -35.36 11.07 -7.62
N ILE A 34 -36.53 11.68 -7.37
CA ILE A 34 -36.71 12.85 -6.53
C ILE A 34 -37.11 12.37 -5.12
N GLY A 35 -36.52 13.02 -4.11
CA GLY A 35 -37.00 13.07 -2.71
C GLY A 35 -36.22 12.12 -1.81
N ILE A 36 -35.55 12.57 -0.74
CA ILE A 36 -36.11 13.42 0.31
C ILE A 36 -35.15 14.54 0.72
N LEU A 37 -35.74 15.73 0.81
CA LEU A 37 -35.23 16.92 1.47
C LEU A 37 -35.12 16.72 2.99
N GLY A 38 -33.99 17.14 3.55
CA GLY A 38 -33.83 17.43 4.98
C GLY A 38 -32.75 18.49 5.16
N TRP A 39 -33.13 19.76 4.95
CA TRP A 39 -32.32 20.95 5.23
C TRP A 39 -32.50 21.37 6.70
N LEU A 40 -31.41 21.88 7.30
CA LEU A 40 -31.23 22.77 8.48
C LEU A 40 -30.01 22.23 9.26
N GLY A 41 -28.83 22.84 9.32
CA GLY A 41 -28.44 24.24 9.24
C GLY A 41 -27.61 24.53 10.50
N ILE A 42 -26.33 24.88 10.36
CA ILE A 42 -25.57 25.83 11.19
C ILE A 42 -24.36 26.24 10.35
N ARG A 43 -24.26 27.53 10.03
CA ARG A 43 -22.99 28.18 9.72
C ARG A 43 -22.27 28.40 11.05
N SER A 44 -21.06 27.88 11.18
CA SER A 44 -20.09 28.44 12.12
C SER A 44 -18.72 28.48 11.44
N LEU A 45 -18.16 29.69 11.37
CA LEU A 45 -16.80 29.98 10.96
C LEU A 45 -15.83 29.42 12.02
N GLY A 46 -14.88 28.61 11.58
CA GLY A 46 -13.79 28.13 12.42
C GLY A 46 -12.87 27.25 11.61
N GLY A 47 -11.82 27.84 11.04
CA GLY A 47 -10.78 27.10 10.35
C GLY A 47 -10.11 26.13 11.32
N ASN A 48 -10.06 24.86 10.95
CA ASN A 48 -9.12 23.86 11.45
C ASN A 48 -9.04 22.75 10.40
N ALA A 49 -7.81 22.31 10.14
CA ALA A 49 -7.42 21.43 9.06
C ALA A 49 -8.39 20.28 8.81
N GLU A 50 -9.06 20.31 7.65
CA GLU A 50 -9.68 19.12 7.07
C GLU A 50 -8.58 18.10 6.82
N ALA A 51 -8.49 17.11 7.70
CA ALA A 51 -7.96 15.81 7.36
C ALA A 51 -8.83 15.30 6.20
N ARG A 52 -8.35 15.50 4.96
CA ARG A 52 -8.90 14.83 3.78
C ARG A 52 -8.79 13.34 4.02
N SER A 53 -9.89 12.72 4.46
CA SER A 53 -10.07 11.30 4.27
C SER A 53 -10.14 11.10 2.76
N VAL A 54 -9.08 10.54 2.20
CA VAL A 54 -9.13 10.02 0.84
C VAL A 54 -10.13 8.87 0.90
N ASN A 55 -11.24 9.00 0.16
CA ASN A 55 -12.28 7.99 0.02
C ASN A 55 -11.64 6.66 -0.45
N ASN A 56 -11.32 5.77 0.50
CA ASN A 56 -10.90 4.40 0.22
C ASN A 56 -12.15 3.56 -0.06
N SER A 57 -12.74 3.75 -1.24
CA SER A 57 -13.82 2.92 -1.78
C SER A 57 -13.27 1.73 -2.59
N GLU A 58 -12.21 1.09 -2.10
CA GLU A 58 -11.84 -0.27 -2.52
C GLU A 58 -12.48 -1.23 -1.52
N SER A 59 -13.27 -2.19 -2.02
CA SER A 59 -13.80 -3.32 -1.24
C SER A 59 -12.69 -3.89 -0.34
N PRO A 60 -12.95 -4.23 0.94
CA PRO A 60 -11.89 -4.66 1.84
C PRO A 60 -11.18 -5.86 1.20
N ALA A 61 -9.88 -5.74 0.95
CA ALA A 61 -9.08 -6.81 0.37
C ALA A 61 -8.76 -7.86 1.47
N ILE A 62 -9.83 -8.42 2.06
CA ILE A 62 -9.84 -9.52 3.03
C ILE A 62 -8.94 -10.67 2.53
N GLY A 63 -8.81 -10.84 1.20
CA GLY A 63 -7.95 -11.83 0.56
C GLY A 63 -6.47 -11.74 0.96
N TRP A 64 -5.90 -10.54 1.11
CA TRP A 64 -4.48 -10.40 1.51
C TRP A 64 -4.23 -10.80 2.96
N CYS A 65 -5.26 -10.75 3.81
CA CYS A 65 -5.20 -11.28 5.18
C CYS A 65 -5.74 -12.70 5.29
N SER A 66 -6.04 -13.40 4.18
CA SER A 66 -6.48 -14.78 4.24
C SER A 66 -5.34 -15.69 4.71
N VAL A 67 -5.67 -16.76 5.43
CA VAL A 67 -4.67 -17.72 5.92
C VAL A 67 -3.89 -18.31 4.75
N ASP A 68 -4.57 -18.66 3.64
CA ASP A 68 -3.94 -19.24 2.45
C ASP A 68 -2.85 -18.33 1.85
N VAL A 69 -3.11 -17.02 1.77
CA VAL A 69 -2.10 -16.06 1.29
C VAL A 69 -0.98 -15.86 2.30
N LEU A 70 -1.30 -15.88 3.60
CA LEU A 70 -0.32 -15.62 4.65
C LEU A 70 0.56 -16.84 4.98
N ASP A 71 0.16 -18.05 4.59
CA ASP A 71 0.95 -19.27 4.77
C ASP A 71 2.31 -19.17 4.06
N ASP A 72 2.33 -18.59 2.87
CA ASP A 72 3.57 -18.36 2.10
C ASP A 72 4.59 -17.44 2.80
N TYR A 73 4.13 -16.61 3.77
CA TYR A 73 4.98 -15.62 4.46
C TYR A 73 5.23 -15.98 5.93
N PHE A 74 4.22 -16.52 6.62
CA PHE A 74 4.23 -16.75 8.06
C PHE A 74 4.20 -18.24 8.43
N GLY A 75 3.99 -19.14 7.45
CA GLY A 75 3.89 -20.59 7.67
C GLY A 75 2.90 -20.94 8.78
N MET A 76 3.36 -21.71 9.77
CA MET A 76 2.52 -22.13 10.91
C MET A 76 1.87 -20.96 11.68
N ALA A 77 2.40 -19.74 11.58
CA ALA A 77 1.83 -18.56 12.21
C ALA A 77 0.75 -17.84 11.36
N ALA A 78 0.40 -18.34 10.17
CA ALA A 78 -0.54 -17.71 9.24
C ALA A 78 -1.93 -17.45 9.84
N GLY A 79 -2.42 -18.35 10.71
CA GLY A 79 -3.69 -18.13 11.43
C GLY A 79 -3.65 -16.91 12.36
N GLN A 80 -2.54 -16.73 13.08
CA GLN A 80 -2.32 -15.56 13.94
C GLN A 80 -2.10 -14.29 13.10
N ALA A 81 -1.30 -14.40 12.04
CA ALA A 81 -1.03 -13.33 11.09
C ALA A 81 -2.31 -12.81 10.45
N SER A 82 -3.24 -13.71 10.09
CA SER A 82 -4.55 -13.37 9.52
C SER A 82 -5.35 -12.48 10.46
N CYS A 83 -5.44 -12.86 11.74
CA CYS A 83 -6.13 -12.05 12.72
C CYS A 83 -5.44 -10.69 12.92
N VAL A 84 -4.11 -10.67 13.08
CA VAL A 84 -3.34 -9.41 13.26
C VAL A 84 -3.56 -8.47 12.08
N CYS A 85 -3.39 -8.97 10.85
CA CYS A 85 -3.60 -8.22 9.60
C CYS A 85 -5.02 -7.60 9.53
N LEU A 86 -6.05 -8.36 9.90
CA LEU A 86 -7.43 -7.88 9.93
C LEU A 86 -7.67 -6.84 11.03
N LYS A 87 -7.04 -6.98 12.20
CA LYS A 87 -7.16 -5.99 13.28
C LYS A 87 -6.45 -4.69 12.91
N GLU A 88 -5.25 -4.77 12.36
CA GLU A 88 -4.42 -3.62 12.04
C GLU A 88 -4.97 -2.79 10.87
N SER A 89 -5.44 -3.44 9.79
CA SER A 89 -5.82 -2.73 8.55
C SER A 89 -7.23 -3.00 8.04
N SER A 90 -7.94 -3.97 8.64
CA SER A 90 -9.15 -4.55 8.07
C SER A 90 -8.92 -5.19 6.69
N GLY A 91 -7.69 -5.66 6.42
CA GLY A 91 -7.29 -6.20 5.12
C GLY A 91 -7.21 -5.16 4.02
N ARG A 92 -6.81 -3.93 4.34
CA ARG A 92 -6.66 -2.87 3.35
C ARG A 92 -5.17 -2.57 3.14
N PRO A 93 -4.60 -2.92 1.98
CA PRO A 93 -3.18 -2.67 1.69
C PRO A 93 -2.79 -1.20 1.74
N LYS A 94 -3.73 -0.29 1.46
CA LYS A 94 -3.50 1.16 1.52
C LYS A 94 -4.00 1.78 2.84
N ALA A 95 -4.18 0.98 3.89
CA ALA A 95 -4.57 1.50 5.20
C ALA A 95 -3.51 2.44 5.75
N ILE A 96 -3.93 3.63 6.17
CA ILE A 96 -3.08 4.63 6.83
C ILE A 96 -3.65 4.88 8.22
N GLY A 97 -2.95 4.37 9.24
CA GLY A 97 -3.20 4.69 10.63
C GLY A 97 -2.49 5.98 11.02
N THR A 98 -3.13 6.81 11.83
CA THR A 98 -2.50 8.00 12.41
C THR A 98 -2.70 7.98 13.92
N TYR A 99 -1.61 7.76 14.67
CA TYR A 99 -1.65 7.69 16.14
C TYR A 99 -1.39 9.05 16.78
N SER A 100 -0.56 9.88 16.15
CA SER A 100 -0.24 11.24 16.58
C SER A 100 0.12 12.09 15.36
N PRO A 101 0.16 13.43 15.49
CA PRO A 101 0.67 14.28 14.42
C PRO A 101 2.07 13.80 13.98
N ASN A 102 2.22 13.55 12.68
CA ASN A 102 3.43 13.01 12.03
C ASN A 102 3.76 11.54 12.35
N GLU A 103 2.85 10.77 12.93
CA GLU A 103 3.00 9.33 13.12
C GLU A 103 2.04 8.56 12.24
N TYR A 104 2.58 8.04 11.14
CA TYR A 104 1.84 7.29 10.15
C TYR A 104 2.24 5.82 10.21
N SER A 105 1.23 4.95 10.22
CA SER A 105 1.37 3.52 10.05
C SER A 105 0.75 3.09 8.74
N ILE A 106 1.49 2.34 7.92
CA ILE A 106 1.09 2.05 6.54
C ILE A 106 0.93 0.54 6.34
N GLY A 107 -0.11 0.16 5.60
CA GLY A 107 -0.24 -1.17 5.04
C GLY A 107 -0.97 -2.18 5.92
N LEU A 108 -0.93 -3.44 5.49
CA LEU A 108 -1.66 -4.56 6.09
C LEU A 108 -1.32 -4.77 7.57
N PHE A 109 -0.04 -4.64 7.91
CA PHE A 109 0.53 -4.78 9.26
C PHE A 109 0.96 -3.43 9.85
N GLN A 110 0.44 -2.31 9.32
CA GLN A 110 0.57 -0.97 9.92
C GLN A 110 2.01 -0.59 10.30
N LYS A 111 2.94 -0.71 9.34
CA LYS A 111 4.35 -0.32 9.51
C LYS A 111 4.44 1.16 9.87
N ASN A 112 4.89 1.45 11.11
CA ASN A 112 5.12 2.81 11.59
C ASN A 112 6.35 3.47 10.91
N LEU A 113 6.13 4.56 10.19
CA LEU A 113 7.16 5.28 9.44
C LEU A 113 8.15 6.06 10.34
N LYS A 114 7.85 6.29 11.62
CA LYS A 114 8.82 6.87 12.57
C LYS A 114 9.90 5.89 12.98
N ASP A 115 9.63 4.59 12.86
CA ASP A 115 10.57 3.55 13.26
C ASP A 115 11.60 3.28 12.15
N GLY A 116 12.67 4.10 12.17
CA GLY A 116 13.79 3.98 11.24
C GLY A 116 14.74 2.83 11.57
N ILE A 117 14.88 2.45 12.84
CA ILE A 117 15.85 1.42 13.26
C ILE A 117 15.44 0.05 12.74
N THR A 118 14.16 -0.33 12.90
CA THR A 118 13.68 -1.62 12.36
C THR A 118 13.74 -1.64 10.84
N GLU A 119 13.51 -0.50 10.18
CA GLU A 119 13.60 -0.38 8.72
C GLU A 119 15.03 -0.54 8.21
N GLU A 120 15.99 0.11 8.86
CA GLU A 120 17.41 -0.03 8.54
C GLU A 120 17.88 -1.49 8.75
N ASN A 121 17.45 -2.12 9.85
CA ASN A 121 17.72 -3.54 10.09
C ASN A 121 17.10 -4.44 9.03
N PHE A 122 15.88 -4.15 8.58
CA PHE A 122 15.23 -4.90 7.49
C PHE A 122 16.04 -4.81 6.19
N ILE A 123 16.51 -3.60 5.85
CA ILE A 123 17.32 -3.35 4.65
C ILE A 123 18.65 -4.11 4.72
N ASN A 124 19.32 -4.08 5.87
CA ASN A 124 20.66 -4.64 6.02
C ASN A 124 20.67 -6.15 6.24
N ASN A 125 19.60 -6.72 6.82
CA ASN A 125 19.64 -8.11 7.32
C ASN A 125 18.66 -9.06 6.64
N SER A 126 17.61 -8.59 5.96
CA SER A 126 16.61 -9.53 5.40
C SER A 126 17.06 -10.22 4.12
N GLY A 127 17.92 -9.58 3.31
CA GLY A 127 18.33 -10.11 1.98
C GLY A 127 17.18 -10.23 0.96
N THR A 128 16.01 -9.64 1.24
CA THR A 128 14.81 -9.77 0.41
C THR A 128 14.79 -8.79 -0.76
N GLU A 129 14.02 -9.12 -1.80
CA GLU A 129 13.76 -8.19 -2.91
C GLU A 129 13.07 -6.91 -2.42
N ALA A 130 12.14 -7.02 -1.47
CA ALA A 130 11.49 -5.86 -0.86
C ALA A 130 12.51 -4.92 -0.16
N ALA A 131 13.45 -5.47 0.60
CA ALA A 131 14.53 -4.67 1.19
C ALA A 131 15.42 -3.99 0.15
N ARG A 132 15.73 -4.68 -0.96
CA ARG A 132 16.50 -4.11 -2.07
C ARG A 132 15.75 -2.96 -2.75
N VAL A 133 14.45 -3.11 -3.00
CA VAL A 133 13.61 -2.05 -3.57
C VAL A 133 13.54 -0.84 -2.63
N LEU A 134 13.34 -1.07 -1.34
CA LEU A 134 13.31 0.00 -0.34
C LEU A 134 14.65 0.74 -0.28
N LYS A 135 15.76 0.01 -0.24
CA LYS A 135 17.11 0.59 -0.28
C LYS A 135 17.30 1.52 -1.47
N ASN A 136 16.90 1.08 -2.67
CA ASN A 136 16.98 1.91 -3.87
C ASN A 136 16.11 3.18 -3.80
N ILE A 137 14.95 3.12 -3.14
CA ILE A 137 14.13 4.32 -2.87
C ILE A 137 14.92 5.28 -1.98
N LEU A 138 15.44 4.80 -0.85
CA LEU A 138 16.11 5.62 0.14
C LEU A 138 17.41 6.24 -0.40
N GLU A 139 18.19 5.49 -1.17
CA GLU A 139 19.41 5.97 -1.84
C GLU A 139 19.14 7.10 -2.83
N ARG A 140 18.04 7.06 -3.60
CA ARG A 140 17.66 8.17 -4.50
C ARG A 140 17.38 9.48 -3.76
N HIS A 141 16.98 9.39 -2.50
CA HIS A 141 16.71 10.54 -1.63
C HIS A 141 17.89 10.88 -0.71
N ASN A 142 18.99 10.12 -0.77
CA ASN A 142 20.16 10.26 0.09
C ASN A 142 19.81 10.24 1.59
N VAL A 143 19.04 9.23 2.00
CA VAL A 143 18.59 9.02 3.39
C VAL A 143 18.71 7.54 3.76
N ASP A 144 18.66 7.24 5.06
CA ASP A 144 18.74 5.86 5.57
C ASP A 144 17.36 5.26 5.90
N ASN A 145 16.32 6.09 5.98
CA ASN A 145 14.97 5.64 6.30
C ASN A 145 13.86 6.63 5.90
N CYS A 146 12.64 6.12 5.83
CA CYS A 146 11.40 6.81 5.49
C CYS A 146 10.99 7.90 6.50
N SER A 147 11.49 7.86 7.74
CA SER A 147 11.14 8.85 8.76
C SER A 147 11.59 10.26 8.37
N THR A 148 12.61 10.38 7.52
CA THR A 148 13.06 11.68 6.98
C THR A 148 11.98 12.33 6.10
N GLY A 149 11.13 11.54 5.44
CA GLY A 149 9.99 12.04 4.67
C GLY A 149 8.99 12.82 5.53
N LEU A 150 8.87 12.45 6.81
CA LEU A 150 7.99 13.11 7.79
C LEU A 150 8.47 14.53 8.14
N ARG A 151 9.73 14.86 7.84
CA ARG A 151 10.35 16.17 8.11
C ARG A 151 10.27 17.13 6.93
N GLY A 152 9.46 16.83 5.93
CA GLY A 152 9.15 17.75 4.81
C GLY A 152 9.57 17.25 3.43
N ASN A 153 10.23 16.09 3.31
CA ASN A 153 10.47 15.48 2.00
C ASN A 153 9.24 14.68 1.54
N ARG A 154 8.30 15.39 0.89
CA ARG A 154 7.03 14.80 0.39
C ARG A 154 7.24 13.72 -0.67
N ALA A 155 8.27 13.83 -1.50
CA ALA A 155 8.55 12.85 -2.56
C ALA A 155 8.96 11.52 -1.94
N LEU A 156 9.92 11.54 -1.01
CA LEU A 156 10.30 10.36 -0.23
C LEU A 156 9.10 9.76 0.52
N LEU A 157 8.30 10.60 1.19
CA LEU A 157 7.12 10.13 1.93
C LEU A 157 6.16 9.39 1.01
N GLN A 158 5.89 9.91 -0.19
CA GLN A 158 4.99 9.25 -1.14
C GLN A 158 5.56 7.91 -1.62
N GLU A 159 6.87 7.82 -1.90
CA GLU A 159 7.50 6.56 -2.31
C GLU A 159 7.47 5.52 -1.19
N CYS A 160 7.73 5.92 0.05
CA CYS A 160 7.62 5.05 1.23
C CYS A 160 6.19 4.57 1.46
N VAL A 161 5.21 5.47 1.35
CA VAL A 161 3.78 5.11 1.45
C VAL A 161 3.42 4.12 0.34
N ASN A 162 3.85 4.35 -0.90
CA ASN A 162 3.58 3.43 -2.01
C ASN A 162 4.25 2.06 -1.79
N PHE A 163 5.49 2.04 -1.32
CA PHE A 163 6.21 0.81 -0.99
C PHE A 163 5.46 -0.01 0.06
N TYR A 164 5.15 0.58 1.23
CA TYR A 164 4.44 -0.14 2.30
C TYR A 164 2.95 -0.36 2.02
N SER A 165 2.37 0.33 1.05
CA SER A 165 1.02 0.05 0.57
C SER A 165 0.96 -1.09 -0.46
N THR A 166 2.11 -1.51 -0.98
CA THR A 166 2.21 -2.71 -1.83
C THR A 166 2.07 -3.93 -0.92
N PRO A 167 1.03 -4.77 -1.09
CA PRO A 167 0.71 -5.86 -0.18
C PRO A 167 1.91 -6.75 0.11
N GLU A 168 2.57 -7.24 -0.94
CA GLU A 168 3.67 -8.19 -0.87
C GLU A 168 4.86 -7.61 -0.10
N PHE A 169 5.21 -6.34 -0.33
CA PHE A 169 6.30 -5.68 0.40
C PHE A 169 5.97 -5.50 1.88
N ASN A 170 4.71 -5.18 2.21
CA ASN A 170 4.28 -5.07 3.59
C ASN A 170 4.28 -6.44 4.29
N LEU A 171 3.85 -7.51 3.60
CA LEU A 171 3.87 -8.88 4.10
C LEU A 171 5.30 -9.38 4.34
N ILE A 172 6.23 -9.15 3.39
CA ILE A 172 7.64 -9.52 3.53
C ILE A 172 8.27 -8.81 4.73
N TRP A 173 8.04 -7.50 4.86
CA TRP A 173 8.54 -6.75 6.01
C TRP A 173 7.95 -7.27 7.33
N ALA A 174 6.64 -7.50 7.38
CA ALA A 174 5.95 -7.94 8.58
C ALA A 174 6.38 -9.35 9.01
N ALA A 175 6.54 -10.28 8.07
CA ALA A 175 7.04 -11.62 8.33
C ALA A 175 8.47 -11.58 8.89
N TRP A 176 9.37 -10.84 8.25
CA TRP A 176 10.73 -10.64 8.76
C TRP A 176 10.71 -10.04 10.16
N PHE A 177 9.89 -9.01 10.41
CA PHE A 177 9.85 -8.36 11.72
C PHE A 177 9.27 -9.29 12.80
N HIS A 178 8.28 -10.10 12.45
CA HIS A 178 7.75 -11.16 13.31
C HIS A 178 8.83 -12.19 13.67
N GLU A 179 9.68 -12.62 12.74
CA GLU A 179 10.80 -13.51 13.05
C GLU A 179 11.78 -12.89 14.05
N GLN A 180 11.99 -11.56 13.98
CA GLN A 180 12.92 -10.88 14.89
C GLN A 180 12.33 -10.62 16.28
N SER A 181 11.03 -10.34 16.38
CA SER A 181 10.41 -9.75 17.57
C SER A 181 9.15 -10.47 18.07
N GLY A 182 8.75 -11.54 17.41
CA GLY A 182 7.43 -12.16 17.59
C GLY A 182 6.32 -11.15 17.31
N TRP A 183 5.17 -11.34 17.96
CA TRP A 183 4.01 -10.48 17.77
C TRP A 183 4.04 -9.17 18.58
N ASN A 184 5.02 -9.01 19.49
CA ASN A 184 5.11 -7.88 20.43
C ASN A 184 5.00 -6.48 19.81
N PRO A 185 5.45 -6.22 18.57
CA PRO A 185 5.23 -4.92 17.94
C PRO A 185 3.75 -4.57 17.73
N TRP A 186 2.88 -5.58 17.58
CA TRP A 186 1.45 -5.46 17.34
C TRP A 186 0.61 -5.73 18.61
N LYS A 187 1.02 -5.18 19.77
CA LYS A 187 0.41 -5.48 21.09
C LYS A 187 -1.11 -5.36 21.11
N TRP A 188 -1.65 -4.32 20.46
CA TRP A 188 -3.09 -4.11 20.41
C TRP A 188 -3.78 -5.22 19.63
N ALA A 189 -3.27 -5.59 18.44
CA ALA A 189 -3.82 -6.69 17.67
C ALA A 189 -3.64 -8.04 18.38
N MET A 190 -2.49 -8.30 19.00
CA MET A 190 -2.26 -9.50 19.83
C MET A 190 -3.38 -9.68 20.87
N ALA A 191 -3.67 -8.63 21.64
CA ALA A 191 -4.71 -8.66 22.67
C ALA A 191 -6.12 -8.87 22.09
N LYS A 192 -6.36 -8.48 20.83
CA LYS A 192 -7.63 -8.71 20.12
C LYS A 192 -7.71 -10.07 19.42
N CYS A 193 -6.58 -10.77 19.33
CA CYS A 193 -6.42 -12.06 18.68
C CYS A 193 -6.08 -13.18 19.66
N ASP A 194 -6.09 -12.89 20.97
CA ASP A 194 -5.75 -13.82 22.06
C ASP A 194 -4.36 -14.49 21.88
N ILE A 195 -3.40 -13.76 21.31
CA ILE A 195 -2.01 -14.18 21.14
C ILE A 195 -1.24 -13.86 22.44
N LYS A 196 -0.53 -14.86 22.97
CA LYS A 196 0.23 -14.79 24.23
C LYS A 196 1.72 -14.57 23.99
#